data_AF-A0A4R6WI93-F1
#
_entry.id   AF-A0A4R6WI93-F1
#
_cell.length_a   1.000
_cell.length_b   1.000
_cell.length_c   1.000
_cell.angle_alpha   90.00
_cell.angle_beta   90.00
_cell.angle_gamma   90.00
#
_symmetry.space_group_name_H-M   'P 1'
#
loop_
_entity.id
_entity.type
_entity.pdbx_description
1 polymer ?
#
loop_
_entity_poly.entity_id
_entity_poly.type
_entity_poly.pdbx_seq_one_letter_code
_entity_poly.pdbx_strand_id
1 'polypeptide(L)'
;MHTRELKVSIKVSAPKSVIDSTDGPYFYNIGFEKEEFVAKNEVENGLEAWFEGFELITRTGEAAVDVSDEELVTAKLHYTVLVEGKSK
;
A
#
# COMPACT_ATOMS: atom_id res chain seq x y z
N MET A 1 -25.43 13.22 -5.53
CA MET A 1 -24.22 12.39 -5.34
C MET A 1 -23.97 12.26 -3.86
N HIS A 2 -23.91 11.05 -3.32
CA HIS A 2 -23.50 10.82 -1.94
C HIS A 2 -22.09 10.23 -1.99
N THR A 3 -21.12 10.88 -1.37
CA THR A 3 -19.77 10.33 -1.24
C THR A 3 -19.66 9.58 0.08
N ARG A 4 -18.84 8.52 0.12
CA ARG A 4 -18.49 7.80 1.35
C ARG A 4 -17.01 7.48 1.37
N GLU A 5 -16.46 7.28 2.55
CA GLU A 5 -15.07 6.89 2.75
C GLU A 5 -14.95 5.38 2.92
N LEU A 6 -13.95 4.78 2.28
CA LEU A 6 -13.60 3.36 2.40
C LEU A 6 -12.14 3.23 2.80
N LYS A 7 -11.86 2.37 3.78
CA LYS A 7 -10.48 2.04 4.16
C LYS A 7 -9.98 0.87 3.33
N VAL A 8 -8.84 1.07 2.69
CA VAL A 8 -8.22 0.10 1.78
C VAL A 8 -6.78 -0.11 2.19
N SER A 9 -6.24 -1.28 1.89
CA SER A 9 -4.83 -1.55 2.13
C SER A 9 -4.24 -2.45 1.07
N ILE A 10 -3.08 -2.06 0.56
CA ILE A 10 -2.35 -2.83 -0.46
C ILE A 10 -1.02 -3.33 0.10
N LYS A 11 -0.52 -4.44 -0.41
CA LYS A 11 0.80 -4.97 -0.04
C LYS A 11 1.85 -4.53 -1.07
N VAL A 12 2.99 -4.08 -0.58
CA VAL A 12 4.15 -3.75 -1.40
C VAL A 12 5.36 -4.47 -0.83
N SER A 13 6.06 -5.20 -1.70
CA SER A 13 7.32 -5.87 -1.37
C SER A 13 8.45 -5.22 -2.16
N ALA A 14 9.59 -5.02 -1.51
CA ALA A 14 10.80 -4.51 -2.14
C ALA A 14 12.03 -5.23 -1.56
N PRO A 15 13.10 -5.40 -2.36
CA PRO A 15 14.38 -5.84 -1.83
C PRO A 15 14.90 -4.92 -0.74
N LYS A 16 15.48 -5.50 0.30
CA LYS A 16 16.13 -4.75 1.37
C LYS A 16 17.27 -3.88 0.86
N SER A 17 18.02 -4.37 -0.13
CA SER A 17 19.06 -3.62 -0.86
C SER A 17 18.53 -2.30 -1.43
N VAL A 18 17.32 -2.30 -1.99
CA VAL A 18 16.64 -1.11 -2.53
C VAL A 18 16.20 -0.17 -1.41
N ILE A 19 15.66 -0.72 -0.32
CA ILE A 19 15.22 0.07 0.84
C ILE A 19 16.41 0.77 1.50
N ASP A 20 17.48 0.03 1.75
CA ASP A 20 18.69 0.53 2.44
C ASP A 20 19.48 1.53 1.59
N SER A 21 19.36 1.47 0.27
CA SER A 21 19.99 2.43 -0.65
C SER A 21 19.15 3.68 -0.92
N THR A 22 17.89 3.70 -0.49
CA THR A 22 17.02 4.86 -0.62
C THR A 22 17.29 5.86 0.51
N ASP A 23 17.51 7.12 0.15
CA ASP A 23 17.63 8.20 1.13
C ASP A 23 16.23 8.64 1.59
N GLY A 24 15.73 8.03 2.67
CA GLY A 24 14.46 8.38 3.31
C GLY A 24 13.52 7.20 3.57
N PRO A 25 12.31 7.47 4.09
CA PRO A 25 11.36 6.42 4.48
C PRO A 25 10.69 5.79 3.24
N TYR A 26 11.35 4.79 2.62
CA TYR A 26 10.94 4.15 1.37
C TYR A 26 9.44 3.88 1.26
N PHE A 27 8.85 3.11 2.19
CA PHE A 27 7.44 2.75 2.14
C PHE A 27 6.48 3.93 2.35
N TYR A 28 6.94 4.98 3.01
CA TYR A 28 6.16 6.21 3.17
C TYR A 28 6.09 6.96 1.83
N ASN A 29 7.23 7.09 1.13
CA ASN A 29 7.29 7.72 -0.19
C ASN A 29 6.45 6.94 -1.22
N ILE A 30 6.61 5.61 -1.25
CA ILE A 30 5.80 4.72 -2.10
C ILE A 30 4.29 4.83 -1.78
N GLY A 31 3.94 5.10 -0.53
CA GLY A 31 2.58 5.38 -0.10
C GLY A 31 1.94 6.52 -0.87
N PHE A 32 2.57 7.71 -0.85
CA PHE A 32 2.06 8.87 -1.59
C PHE A 32 2.04 8.65 -3.10
N GLU A 33 3.09 8.03 -3.66
CA GLU A 33 3.16 7.76 -5.10
C GLU A 33 2.04 6.84 -5.60
N LYS A 34 1.44 6.04 -4.73
CA LYS A 34 0.39 5.08 -5.08
C LYS A 34 -1.04 5.56 -4.82
N GLU A 35 -1.26 6.77 -4.30
CA GLU A 35 -2.60 7.29 -4.03
C GLU A 35 -3.51 7.26 -5.27
N GLU A 36 -3.03 7.79 -6.40
CA GLU A 36 -3.80 7.78 -7.65
C GLU A 36 -4.08 6.34 -8.15
N PHE A 37 -3.09 5.45 -8.00
CA PHE A 37 -3.25 4.05 -8.35
C PHE A 37 -4.36 3.39 -7.51
N VAL A 38 -4.35 3.60 -6.20
CA VAL A 38 -5.34 3.03 -5.27
C VAL A 38 -6.74 3.55 -5.58
N ALA A 39 -6.89 4.85 -5.80
CA ALA A 39 -8.19 5.44 -6.15
C ALA A 39 -8.78 4.84 -7.43
N LYS A 40 -7.95 4.59 -8.46
CA LYS A 40 -8.43 4.15 -9.78
C LYS A 40 -8.56 2.63 -9.94
N ASN A 41 -7.73 1.85 -9.24
CA ASN A 41 -7.59 0.41 -9.52
C ASN A 41 -8.05 -0.48 -8.37
N GLU A 42 -7.99 -0.02 -7.12
CA GLU A 42 -8.29 -0.86 -5.97
C GLU A 42 -9.74 -0.72 -5.49
N VAL A 43 -10.43 0.35 -5.92
CA VAL A 43 -11.81 0.65 -5.49
C VAL A 43 -12.68 1.04 -6.67
N GLU A 44 -13.81 0.35 -6.82
CA GLU A 44 -14.81 0.71 -7.83
C GLU A 44 -15.40 2.09 -7.52
N ASN A 45 -15.38 2.98 -8.53
CA ASN A 45 -15.82 4.38 -8.40
C ASN A 45 -15.03 5.19 -7.35
N GLY A 46 -13.74 4.87 -7.16
CA GLY A 46 -12.84 5.70 -6.37
C GLY A 46 -12.57 7.05 -7.04
N LEU A 47 -12.70 8.11 -6.26
CA LEU A 47 -12.51 9.49 -6.69
C LEU A 47 -11.12 9.99 -6.30
N GLU A 48 -10.74 9.73 -5.05
CA GLU A 48 -9.50 10.19 -4.44
C GLU A 48 -9.09 9.21 -3.34
N ALA A 49 -7.79 9.06 -3.11
CA ALA A 49 -7.24 8.26 -2.03
C ALA A 49 -6.18 9.06 -1.28
N TRP A 50 -6.15 8.91 0.03
CA TRP A 50 -5.15 9.54 0.90
C TRP A 50 -4.41 8.44 1.65
N PHE A 51 -3.09 8.52 1.61
CA PHE A 51 -2.21 7.62 2.32
C PHE A 51 -2.18 7.97 3.81
N GLU A 52 -2.52 6.98 4.63
CA GLU A 52 -2.61 7.13 6.09
C GLU A 52 -1.33 6.66 6.81
N GLY A 53 -0.59 5.74 6.20
CA GLY A 53 0.58 5.12 6.79
C GLY A 53 0.75 3.65 6.41
N PHE A 54 1.75 2.98 6.99
CA PHE A 54 2.06 1.60 6.65
C PHE A 54 2.40 0.74 7.87
N GLU A 55 2.17 -0.56 7.75
CA GLU A 55 2.63 -1.59 8.69
C GLU A 55 3.65 -2.51 7.99
N LEU A 56 4.81 -2.74 8.61
CA LEU A 56 5.76 -3.74 8.14
C LEU A 56 5.25 -5.14 8.49
N ILE A 57 5.17 -6.01 7.49
CA ILE A 57 4.83 -7.42 7.70
C ILE A 57 6.12 -8.15 8.06
N THR A 58 6.39 -8.26 9.36
CA THR A 58 7.46 -9.14 9.85
C THR A 58 7.02 -10.59 9.69
N ARG A 59 7.80 -11.41 8.97
CA ARG A 59 7.59 -12.86 8.82
C ARG A 59 7.84 -13.58 10.16
N THR A 60 7.08 -13.30 11.21
CA THR A 60 7.15 -14.05 12.47
C THR A 60 6.16 -15.21 12.38
N GLY A 61 6.50 -16.26 11.64
CA GLY A 61 5.76 -17.53 11.73
C GLY A 61 5.59 -18.39 10.48
N GLU A 62 5.98 -17.96 9.28
CA GLU A 62 5.88 -18.81 8.07
C GLU A 62 7.24 -18.95 7.40
N ALA A 63 7.68 -20.20 7.28
CA ALA A 63 8.95 -20.58 6.68
C ALA A 63 9.08 -19.97 5.28
N ALA A 64 9.94 -18.95 5.16
CA ALA A 64 10.39 -18.44 3.89
C ALA A 64 11.22 -19.54 3.21
N VAL A 65 10.60 -20.30 2.31
CA VAL A 65 11.34 -21.08 1.31
C VAL A 65 11.79 -20.07 0.26
N ASP A 66 12.88 -19.34 0.56
CA ASP A 66 13.50 -18.40 -0.36
C ASP A 66 14.57 -19.16 -1.16
N VAL A 67 14.34 -19.32 -2.46
CA VAL A 67 15.33 -19.83 -3.44
C VAL A 67 16.04 -18.66 -4.13
N SER A 68 16.16 -17.53 -3.42
CA SER A 68 16.81 -16.30 -3.87
C SER A 68 17.57 -15.66 -2.70
N ASP A 69 18.85 -15.40 -2.87
CA ASP A 69 19.76 -14.78 -1.89
C ASP A 69 19.37 -13.34 -1.46
N GLU A 70 18.27 -12.77 -1.97
CA GLU A 70 17.88 -11.38 -1.70
C GLU A 70 16.71 -11.28 -0.71
N GLU A 71 16.96 -10.69 0.47
CA GLU A 71 15.98 -10.48 1.53
C GLU A 71 14.89 -9.49 1.06
N LEU A 72 13.65 -9.97 0.89
CA LEU A 72 12.48 -9.14 0.57
C LEU A 72 11.79 -8.63 1.84
N VAL A 73 11.59 -7.31 1.93
CA VAL A 73 10.78 -6.67 2.98
C VAL A 73 9.41 -6.34 2.41
N THR A 74 8.36 -6.65 3.15
CA THR A 74 6.97 -6.36 2.74
C THR A 74 6.31 -5.41 3.72
N ALA A 75 5.67 -4.36 3.20
CA ALA A 75 4.80 -3.46 3.94
C ALA A 75 3.38 -3.56 3.42
N LYS A 76 2.42 -3.26 4.28
CA LYS A 76 1.03 -3.02 3.89
C LYS A 76 0.75 -1.53 4.07
N LEU A 77 0.38 -0.88 2.97
CA LEU A 77 0.11 0.54 2.87
C LEU A 77 -1.39 0.75 3.06
N HIS A 78 -1.77 1.68 3.94
CA HIS A 78 -3.16 1.95 4.28
C HIS A 78 -3.64 3.28 3.67
N TYR A 79 -4.86 3.26 3.14
CA TYR A 79 -5.46 4.42 2.50
C TYR A 79 -6.90 4.62 2.95
N THR A 80 -7.31 5.88 3.00
CA THR A 80 -8.73 6.27 2.98
C THR A 80 -9.08 6.64 1.54
N VAL A 81 -10.13 6.05 0.98
CA VAL A 81 -10.57 6.29 -0.40
C VAL A 81 -11.97 6.89 -0.39
N LEU A 82 -12.13 8.05 -1.02
CA LEU A 82 -13.44 8.63 -1.27
C LEU A 82 -14.08 7.95 -2.48
N VAL A 83 -15.29 7.43 -2.32
CA VAL A 83 -16.02 6.79 -3.40
C VAL A 83 -17.36 7.45 -3.65
N GLU A 84 -17.79 7.42 -4.91
CA GLU A 84 -19.16 7.80 -5.26
C GLU A 84 -20.14 6.69 -4.87
N GLY A 85 -21.10 7.03 -4.01
CA GLY A 85 -22.21 6.17 -3.65
C GLY A 85 -23.32 6.24 -4.70
N LYS A 86 -23.82 5.07 -5.11
CA LYS A 86 -25.06 4.99 -5.90
C LYS A 86 -26.23 5.44 -5.02
N SER A 87 -26.83 6.58 -5.37
CA SER A 87 -28.17 6.93 -4.89
C SER A 87 -29.13 5.83 -5.35
N LYS A 88 -29.82 5.21 -4.40
CA LYS A 88 -30.77 4.13 -4.64
C LYS A 88 -32.09 4.68 -5.17
#